data_AF-A0A949INE2-F1
#
_entry.id   AF-A0A949INE2-F1
#
_cell.length_a   1.000
_cell.length_b   1.000
_cell.length_c   1.000
_cell.angle_alpha   90.00
_cell.angle_beta   90.00
_cell.angle_gamma   90.00
#
_symmetry.space_group_name_H-M   'P 1'
#
loop_
_entity.id
_entity.type
_entity.pdbx_description
1 polymer ?
#
loop_
_entity_poly.entity_id
_entity_poly.type
_entity_poly.pdbx_seq_one_letter_code
_entity_poly.pdbx_strand_id
1 'polypeptide(L)'
;MLPASERLRKTSVFQRAYSAKNSVNSGCVTLYVLLKRSKDSQKKPPSFNQKNQEKHLATCRPDHQAGSSDLKNLVEKRGWPHNSFPLVGFSISKKVLKSACKRNRAKRRVREAYREFRRTAEPE
;
A
#
# COMPACT_ATOMS: atom_id res chain seq x y z
N MET A 1 -20.67 8.13 5.29
CA MET A 1 -19.34 8.76 5.06
C MET A 1 -18.26 7.81 5.53
N LEU A 2 -17.10 7.73 4.85
CA LEU A 2 -15.98 6.84 5.23
C LEU A 2 -15.50 7.12 6.67
N PRO A 3 -15.39 6.13 7.58
CA PRO A 3 -14.99 6.35 8.97
C PRO A 3 -13.54 6.86 9.06
N ALA A 4 -13.21 7.54 10.16
CA ALA A 4 -11.90 8.17 10.34
C ALA A 4 -10.75 7.16 10.41
N SER A 5 -11.00 5.97 10.95
CA SER A 5 -10.07 4.84 11.09
C SER A 5 -9.60 4.29 9.76
N GLU A 6 -10.45 4.33 8.73
CA GLU A 6 -10.18 3.76 7.41
C GLU A 6 -9.59 4.80 6.43
N ARG A 7 -9.43 6.06 6.87
CA ARG A 7 -8.90 7.13 6.01
C ARG A 7 -7.38 7.09 5.98
N LEU A 8 -6.84 6.94 4.79
CA LEU A 8 -5.43 7.18 4.54
C LEU A 8 -5.14 8.69 4.53
N ARG A 9 -4.45 9.19 5.56
CA ARG A 9 -4.14 10.62 5.73
C ARG A 9 -2.68 11.00 5.47
N LYS A 10 -1.75 10.08 5.70
CA LYS A 10 -0.31 10.37 5.69
C LYS A 10 0.22 10.45 4.25
N THR A 11 0.72 11.61 3.84
CA THR A 11 1.33 11.84 2.51
C THR A 11 2.46 10.86 2.20
N SER A 12 3.28 10.52 3.19
CA SER A 12 4.38 9.56 3.05
C SER A 12 3.91 8.15 2.67
N VAL A 13 2.66 7.79 2.99
CA VAL A 13 2.09 6.50 2.58
C VAL A 13 1.62 6.55 1.12
N PHE A 14 1.06 7.68 0.67
CA PHE A 14 0.74 7.88 -0.74
C PHE A 14 1.99 7.82 -1.61
N GLN A 15 3.05 8.55 -1.24
CA GLN A 15 4.32 8.52 -1.97
C GLN A 15 4.87 7.09 -2.07
N ARG A 16 4.85 6.34 -0.97
CA ARG A 16 5.29 4.95 -0.95
C ARG A 16 4.44 4.05 -1.86
N ALA A 17 3.11 4.24 -1.87
CA ALA A 17 2.22 3.51 -2.76
C ALA A 17 2.53 3.81 -4.24
N TYR A 18 2.81 5.08 -4.59
CA TYR A 18 3.22 5.46 -5.95
C TYR A 18 4.58 4.88 -6.32
N SER A 19 5.56 4.90 -5.41
CA SER A 19 6.90 4.35 -5.62
C SER A 19 6.91 2.83 -5.74
N ALA A 20 5.99 2.13 -5.07
CA ALA A 20 5.88 0.67 -5.11
C ALA A 20 5.45 0.14 -6.49
N LYS A 21 4.88 0.99 -7.36
CA LYS A 21 4.43 0.65 -8.72
C LYS A 21 3.47 -0.55 -8.82
N ASN A 22 2.87 -0.97 -7.70
CA ASN A 22 1.83 -1.98 -7.68
C ASN A 22 0.47 -1.30 -7.91
N SER A 23 0.06 -1.20 -9.16
CA SER A 23 -1.17 -0.49 -9.56
C SER A 23 -1.93 -1.17 -10.68
N VAL A 24 -3.26 -1.06 -10.62
CA VAL A 24 -4.20 -1.50 -11.67
C VAL A 24 -4.89 -0.28 -12.26
N ASN A 25 -5.00 -0.21 -13.58
CA ASN A 25 -5.65 0.89 -14.29
C ASN A 25 -6.90 0.40 -15.03
N SER A 26 -8.03 1.06 -14.80
CA SER A 26 -9.31 0.80 -15.46
C SER A 26 -9.69 1.91 -16.46
N GLY A 27 -8.71 2.72 -16.90
CA GLY A 27 -8.89 3.86 -17.81
C GLY A 27 -9.31 5.13 -17.08
N CYS A 28 -10.43 5.09 -16.35
CA CYS A 28 -10.94 6.26 -15.62
C CYS A 28 -10.40 6.40 -14.19
N VAL A 29 -9.86 5.30 -13.63
CA VAL A 29 -9.33 5.22 -12.27
C VAL A 29 -8.10 4.34 -12.25
N THR A 30 -7.10 4.75 -11.46
CA THR A 30 -5.91 3.94 -11.16
C THR A 30 -5.93 3.60 -9.67
N LEU A 31 -5.93 2.30 -9.36
CA LEU A 31 -5.84 1.77 -8.01
C LEU A 31 -4.38 1.47 -7.68
N TYR A 32 -3.86 2.04 -6.61
CA TYR A 32 -2.55 1.70 -6.06
C TYR A 32 -2.73 0.82 -4.83
N VAL A 33 -2.00 -0.30 -4.77
CA VAL A 33 -2.08 -1.26 -3.66
C VAL A 33 -0.75 -1.28 -2.93
N LEU A 34 -0.81 -1.06 -1.61
CA LEU A 34 0.35 -1.13 -0.73
C LEU A 34 0.05 -2.10 0.40
N LEU A 35 0.81 -3.19 0.46
CA LEU A 35 0.69 -4.16 1.54
C LEU A 35 1.20 -3.56 2.85
N LYS A 36 0.44 -3.75 3.93
CA LYS A 36 0.82 -3.34 5.28
C LYS A 36 1.95 -4.25 5.75
N ARG A 37 3.12 -3.67 6.06
CA ARG A 37 4.21 -4.43 6.69
C ARG A 37 3.79 -4.84 8.10
N SER A 38 4.05 -6.09 8.48
CA SER A 38 3.97 -6.52 9.87
C SER A 38 4.96 -5.71 10.70
N LYS A 39 4.62 -5.44 11.97
CA LYS A 39 5.50 -4.70 12.88
C LYS A 39 6.84 -5.41 13.10
N ASP A 40 6.90 -6.72 12.88
CA ASP A 40 8.08 -7.55 13.09
C ASP A 40 9.21 -7.21 12.11
N SER A 41 8.89 -6.75 10.89
CA SER A 41 9.87 -6.33 9.89
C SER A 41 10.42 -4.90 10.10
N GLN A 42 10.07 -4.23 11.20
CA GLN A 42 10.56 -2.88 11.53
C GLN A 42 11.75 -2.89 12.51
N LYS A 43 12.31 -4.06 12.86
CA LYS A 43 13.66 -4.10 13.44
C LYS A 43 14.62 -3.51 12.41
N LYS A 44 15.03 -2.26 12.63
CA LYS A 44 16.11 -1.64 11.86
C LYS A 44 17.31 -2.59 11.94
N PRO A 45 18.00 -2.92 10.83
CA PRO A 45 19.34 -3.47 10.96
C PRO A 45 20.17 -2.47 11.80
N PRO A 46 21.01 -2.95 12.74
CA PRO A 46 21.89 -2.06 13.48
C PRO A 46 22.70 -1.23 12.47
N SER A 47 22.72 0.08 12.67
CA SER A 47 23.48 1.00 11.86
C SER A 47 24.96 0.66 11.99
N PHE A 48 25.49 -0.14 11.06
CA PHE A 48 26.91 -0.36 10.92
C PHE A 48 27.54 0.93 10.40
N ASN A 49 28.32 1.59 11.26
CA ASN A 49 28.94 2.88 11.00
C ASN A 49 30.10 2.66 10.03
N GLN A 50 29.89 2.90 8.74
CA GLN A 50 30.91 2.76 7.70
C GLN A 50 31.89 3.95 7.73
N LYS A 51 32.81 3.92 8.69
CA LYS A 51 34.08 4.63 8.60
C LYS A 51 35.17 3.64 9.00
N ASN A 52 36.19 3.51 8.14
CA ASN A 52 37.31 2.56 8.20
C ASN A 52 36.97 1.10 7.86
N GLN A 53 37.16 0.73 6.60
CA GLN A 53 38.30 -0.09 6.16
C GLN A 53 38.09 -0.47 4.69
N GLU A 54 38.67 0.33 3.79
CA GLU A 54 39.18 -0.20 2.53
C GLU A 54 40.34 -1.15 2.84
N LYS A 55 40.46 -2.18 2.01
CA LYS A 55 41.53 -3.20 1.95
C LYS A 55 41.30 -4.43 2.84
N HIS A 56 40.59 -5.41 2.31
CA HIS A 56 41.14 -6.75 2.08
C HIS A 56 40.28 -7.54 1.07
N LEU A 57 40.90 -7.81 -0.08
CA LEU A 57 40.80 -8.97 -0.98
C LEU A 57 39.59 -9.94 -0.90
N ALA A 58 38.93 -10.07 -2.05
CA ALA A 58 38.60 -11.30 -2.79
C ALA A 58 37.76 -12.44 -2.17
N THR A 59 36.98 -13.05 -3.08
CA THR A 59 36.35 -14.38 -3.03
C THR A 59 35.24 -14.59 -2.01
N CYS A 60 33.99 -14.60 -2.50
CA CYS A 60 33.15 -15.80 -2.60
C CYS A 60 31.69 -15.39 -2.86
N ARG A 61 31.11 -15.90 -3.95
CA ARG A 61 29.67 -15.92 -4.18
C ARG A 61 29.03 -16.92 -3.19
N PRO A 62 27.92 -16.56 -2.54
CA PRO A 62 26.93 -17.54 -2.14
C PRO A 62 25.71 -17.43 -3.04
N ASP A 63 25.48 -18.49 -3.81
CA ASP A 63 24.18 -18.82 -4.37
C ASP A 63 23.18 -18.97 -3.22
N HIS A 64 22.22 -18.06 -3.12
CA HIS A 64 21.05 -18.26 -2.28
C HIS A 64 19.78 -18.00 -3.08
N GLN A 65 19.28 -19.10 -3.63
CA GLN A 65 17.86 -19.37 -3.84
C GLN A 65 17.14 -19.11 -2.50
N ALA A 66 16.42 -17.99 -2.40
CA ALA A 66 15.43 -17.77 -1.34
C ALA A 66 14.06 -17.74 -1.99
N GLY A 67 13.18 -18.63 -1.53
CA GLY A 67 11.99 -19.07 -2.21
C GLY A 67 10.98 -17.96 -2.50
N SER A 68 10.64 -17.83 -3.78
CA SER A 68 9.44 -17.16 -4.30
C SER A 68 8.12 -17.82 -3.82
N SER A 69 8.21 -18.89 -3.04
CA SER A 69 7.08 -19.67 -2.51
C SER A 69 6.33 -18.99 -1.37
N ASP A 70 6.97 -18.11 -0.59
CA ASP A 70 6.35 -17.57 0.63
C ASP A 70 5.34 -16.45 0.36
N LEU A 71 5.44 -15.78 -0.80
CA LEU A 71 4.48 -14.76 -1.20
C LEU A 71 3.16 -15.33 -1.74
N LYS A 72 3.17 -16.59 -2.20
CA LYS A 72 1.98 -17.26 -2.74
C LYS A 72 1.07 -17.78 -1.62
N ASN A 73 1.65 -18.30 -0.54
CA ASN A 73 0.91 -18.85 0.60
C ASN A 73 0.19 -17.79 1.46
N LEU A 74 0.59 -16.51 1.38
CA LEU A 74 -0.11 -15.42 2.10
C LEU A 74 -1.42 -14.98 1.40
N VAL A 75 -1.55 -15.26 0.10
CA VAL A 75 -2.72 -14.88 -0.72
C VAL A 75 -3.88 -15.87 -0.54
N GLU A 76 -3.61 -17.06 -0.01
CA GLU A 76 -4.56 -18.18 -0.05
C GLU A 76 -5.56 -18.23 1.12
N LYS A 77 -5.36 -17.46 2.20
CA LYS A 77 -6.37 -17.28 3.24
C LYS A 77 -7.30 -16.10 2.88
N ARG A 78 -8.33 -16.40 2.08
CA ARG A 78 -9.36 -15.48 1.56
C ARG A 78 -10.30 -14.91 2.65
N GLY A 79 -9.75 -14.18 3.61
CA GLY A 79 -10.52 -13.40 4.57
C GLY A 79 -9.70 -12.19 4.97
N TRP A 80 -10.33 -11.01 5.03
CA TRP A 80 -9.69 -9.87 5.67
C TRP A 80 -9.34 -10.27 7.11
N PRO A 81 -8.13 -9.96 7.63
CA PRO A 81 -7.81 -10.27 9.01
C PRO A 81 -8.91 -9.70 9.89
N HIS A 82 -9.44 -10.55 10.79
CA HIS A 82 -10.75 -10.46 11.46
C HIS A 82 -11.14 -9.13 12.14
N ASN A 83 -10.34 -8.06 12.08
CA ASN A 83 -10.63 -6.79 12.75
C ASN A 83 -10.18 -5.51 12.00
N SER A 84 -9.84 -5.54 10.70
CA SER A 84 -9.57 -4.26 10.03
C SER A 84 -9.79 -4.22 8.51
N PHE A 85 -10.66 -3.31 8.09
CA PHE A 85 -10.74 -2.79 6.73
C PHE A 85 -9.43 -2.11 6.30
N PRO A 86 -9.12 -2.10 4.98
CA PRO A 86 -7.95 -1.42 4.46
C PRO A 86 -8.06 0.10 4.64
N LEU A 87 -6.90 0.75 4.76
CA LEU A 87 -6.82 2.21 4.69
C LEU A 87 -6.97 2.67 3.24
N VAL A 88 -7.94 3.54 2.98
CA VAL A 88 -8.24 4.05 1.64
C VAL A 88 -8.05 5.56 1.53
N GLY A 89 -7.55 6.00 0.39
CA GLY A 89 -7.26 7.40 0.09
C GLY A 89 -7.54 7.73 -1.37
N PHE A 90 -8.06 8.94 -1.63
CA PHE A 90 -8.47 9.35 -2.97
C PHE A 90 -7.70 10.59 -3.41
N SER A 91 -6.99 10.47 -4.53
CA SER A 91 -6.29 11.58 -5.19
C SER A 91 -6.95 11.87 -6.54
N ILE A 92 -7.29 13.15 -6.79
CA ILE A 92 -7.78 13.60 -8.10
C ILE A 92 -7.01 14.84 -8.51
N SER A 93 -6.31 14.73 -9.63
CA SER A 93 -5.46 15.80 -10.13
C SER A 93 -6.30 16.98 -10.65
N LYS A 94 -5.75 18.20 -10.53
CA LYS A 94 -6.33 19.40 -11.15
C LYS A 94 -6.31 19.32 -12.67
N LYS A 95 -5.42 18.53 -13.25
CA LYS A 95 -5.30 18.33 -14.71
C LYS A 95 -6.53 17.62 -15.28
N VAL A 96 -7.03 16.58 -14.59
CA VAL A 96 -8.21 15.82 -15.02
C VAL A 96 -9.50 16.60 -14.76
N LEU A 97 -9.67 17.17 -13.56
CA LEU A 97 -10.84 17.99 -13.21
C LEU A 97 -10.38 19.35 -12.67
N LYS A 98 -10.55 20.40 -13.47
CA LYS A 98 -10.13 21.77 -13.11
C LYS A 98 -10.93 22.35 -11.95
N SER A 99 -12.25 22.12 -11.94
CA SER A 99 -13.15 22.61 -10.89
C SER A 99 -12.98 21.83 -9.58
N ALA A 100 -12.80 22.55 -8.48
CA ALA A 100 -12.73 21.98 -7.14
C ALA A 100 -14.04 21.25 -6.76
N CYS A 101 -15.19 21.83 -7.10
CA CYS A 101 -16.49 21.22 -6.86
C CYS A 101 -16.63 19.87 -7.58
N LYS A 102 -16.19 19.79 -8.85
CA LYS A 102 -16.20 18.52 -9.62
C LYS A 102 -15.28 17.47 -8.98
N ARG A 103 -14.07 17.84 -8.54
CA ARG A 103 -13.17 16.92 -7.80
C ARG A 103 -13.78 16.42 -6.49
N ASN A 104 -14.44 17.30 -5.75
CA ASN A 104 -15.09 16.94 -4.49
C ASN A 104 -16.31 16.04 -4.71
N ARG A 105 -17.08 16.27 -5.78
CA ARG A 105 -18.19 15.39 -6.20
C ARG A 105 -17.69 13.99 -6.57
N ALA A 106 -16.62 13.89 -7.36
CA ALA A 106 -16.01 12.61 -7.69
C ALA A 106 -15.52 11.87 -6.43
N LYS A 107 -14.80 12.55 -5.53
CA LYS A 107 -14.40 11.97 -4.24
C LYS A 107 -15.58 11.58 -3.34
N ARG A 108 -16.75 12.21 -3.46
CA ARG A 108 -17.97 11.79 -2.74
C ARG A 108 -18.51 10.48 -3.30
N ARG A 109 -18.66 10.38 -4.62
CA ARG A 109 -19.13 9.15 -5.29
C ARG A 109 -18.28 7.92 -4.95
N VAL A 110 -16.96 8.04 -4.99
CA VAL A 110 -16.08 6.91 -4.65
C VAL A 110 -16.22 6.49 -3.18
N ARG A 111 -16.42 7.46 -2.27
CA ARG A 111 -16.67 7.15 -0.85
C ARG A 111 -18.03 6.48 -0.60
N GLU A 112 -19.03 6.79 -1.42
CA GLU A 112 -20.35 6.16 -1.35
C GLU A 112 -20.29 4.71 -1.86
N ALA A 113 -19.62 4.47 -2.99
CA ALA A 113 -19.37 3.13 -3.50
C ALA A 113 -18.57 2.26 -2.50
N TYR A 114 -17.54 2.84 -1.87
CA TYR A 114 -16.80 2.13 -0.83
C TYR A 114 -17.69 1.76 0.39
N ARG A 115 -18.67 2.61 0.74
CA ARG A 115 -19.63 2.30 1.82
C ARG A 115 -20.52 1.12 1.45
N GLU A 116 -20.92 1.00 0.19
CA GLU A 116 -21.65 -0.18 -0.31
C GLU A 116 -20.80 -1.44 -0.21
N PHE A 117 -19.57 -1.38 -0.72
CA PHE A 117 -18.62 -2.48 -0.60
C PHE A 117 -18.39 -2.91 0.86
N ARG A 118 -18.27 -1.95 1.79
CA ARG A 118 -18.13 -2.24 3.22
C ARG A 118 -19.34 -2.97 3.80
N ARG A 119 -20.56 -2.58 3.40
CA ARG A 119 -21.80 -3.27 3.82
C ARG A 119 -21.88 -4.69 3.29
N THR A 120 -21.39 -4.95 2.09
CA THR A 120 -21.39 -6.31 1.53
C THR A 120 -20.28 -7.19 2.10
N ALA A 121 -19.21 -6.59 2.62
CA ALA A 121 -18.04 -7.31 3.13
C ALA A 121 -18.18 -7.75 4.60
N GLU A 122 -19.00 -7.06 5.40
CA GLU A 122 -19.44 -7.54 6.72
C GLU A 122 -20.81 -8.20 6.57
N PRO A 123 -20.91 -9.52 6.31
CA PRO A 123 -22.16 -10.22 6.57
C PRO A 123 -22.43 -10.17 8.08
N GLU A 124 -23.63 -9.75 8.48
CA GLU A 124 -24.06 -9.75 9.90
C GLU A 124 -23.98 -11.12 10.56
#